data_AF-A0A3D0Q860-F1
#
_entry.id   AF-A0A3D0Q860-F1
#
_cell.length_a   1.000
_cell.length_b   1.000
_cell.length_c   1.000
_cell.angle_alpha   90.00
_cell.angle_beta   90.00
_cell.angle_gamma   90.00
#
_symmetry.space_group_name_H-M   'P 1'
#
loop_
_entity.id
_entity.type
_entity.pdbx_description
1 polymer ?
#
loop_
_entity_poly.entity_id
_entity_poly.type
_entity_poly.pdbx_seq_one_letter_code
_entity_poly.pdbx_strand_id
1 'polypeptide(L)'
;GEAGSDNGYMAPGHNSAYYDEETGKYFVIFHTRFPGSGEFHNVRVHEMFVNEDGWLVVAPHRYVPVEGDNIADETDLFGTFKLINHGSDIDREAKVSTYITLEDYNIVSGDVTGKWYYEADNTVRLYLDGRGTFKGVSSWQYNENNGQFVPTFTAVNEEGVAIWGSKLLENDDATALTNALAAISFPEETTVDVTLPAIGAKGADITWTSSHPDYIEVKGEPELPNASYTGVVTRPNVGSGDTEVTLTATA
;
A
#
# COMPACT_ATOMS: atom_id res chain seq x y z
N GLY A 1 -5.96 -0.76 -4.64
CA GLY A 1 -6.31 0.69 -4.76
C GLY A 1 -5.62 1.44 -5.89
N GLU A 2 -4.66 0.84 -6.61
CA GLU A 2 -4.28 1.29 -7.97
C GLU A 2 -4.79 0.23 -8.95
N ALA A 3 -4.99 0.58 -10.23
CA ALA A 3 -5.29 -0.42 -11.25
C ALA A 3 -4.03 -1.30 -11.47
N GLY A 4 -4.14 -2.62 -11.32
CA GLY A 4 -3.01 -3.56 -11.42
C GLY A 4 -3.08 -4.68 -10.38
N SER A 5 -2.07 -5.56 -10.36
CA SER A 5 -1.93 -6.55 -9.28
C SER A 5 -1.32 -5.91 -8.03
N ASP A 6 -1.84 -6.24 -6.85
CA ASP A 6 -1.20 -5.88 -5.60
C ASP A 6 0.15 -6.61 -5.50
N ASN A 7 1.22 -5.86 -5.73
CA ASN A 7 2.58 -6.37 -5.76
C ASN A 7 3.23 -6.09 -4.40
N GLY A 8 3.60 -7.15 -3.68
CA GLY A 8 4.23 -7.09 -2.37
C GLY A 8 5.31 -8.15 -2.21
N TYR A 9 6.05 -8.10 -1.10
CA TYR A 9 7.12 -9.05 -0.79
C TYR A 9 6.70 -9.98 0.34
N MET A 10 7.09 -11.25 0.22
CA MET A 10 6.91 -12.28 1.24
C MET A 10 8.27 -12.83 1.66
N ALA A 11 8.52 -12.82 2.97
CA ALA A 11 9.78 -13.24 3.56
C ALA A 11 11.03 -12.65 2.85
N PRO A 12 11.12 -11.31 2.66
CA PRO A 12 12.32 -10.68 2.12
C PRO A 12 13.48 -10.80 3.12
N GLY A 13 14.67 -11.20 2.67
CA GLY A 13 15.82 -11.27 3.57
C GLY A 13 17.08 -11.92 3.02
N HIS A 14 17.96 -12.31 3.96
CA HIS A 14 19.32 -12.79 3.69
C HIS A 14 20.08 -11.83 2.77
N ASN A 15 20.17 -10.58 3.23
CA ASN A 15 20.70 -9.51 2.40
C ASN A 15 22.23 -9.46 2.44
N SER A 16 22.79 -8.89 1.37
CA SER A 16 24.07 -8.20 1.39
C SER A 16 23.82 -6.69 1.29
N ALA A 17 24.88 -5.90 1.44
CA ALA A 17 24.85 -4.45 1.23
C ALA A 17 26.04 -4.02 0.38
N TYR A 18 25.84 -2.97 -0.40
CA TYR A 18 26.86 -2.37 -1.25
C TYR A 18 26.85 -0.85 -1.07
N TYR A 19 28.04 -0.27 -0.95
CA TYR A 19 28.26 1.17 -0.96
C TYR A 19 29.07 1.50 -2.21
N ASP A 20 28.56 2.43 -3.00
CA ASP A 20 29.24 2.95 -4.17
C ASP A 20 30.02 4.21 -3.78
N GLU A 21 31.34 4.12 -3.77
CA GLU A 21 32.23 5.24 -3.39
C GLU A 21 32.19 6.41 -4.39
N GLU A 22 31.84 6.16 -5.67
CA GLU A 22 31.79 7.20 -6.69
C GLU A 22 30.55 8.06 -6.55
N THR A 23 29.40 7.43 -6.26
CA THR A 23 28.10 8.11 -6.18
C THR A 23 27.65 8.40 -4.75
N GLY A 24 28.28 7.78 -3.74
CA GLY A 24 27.88 7.87 -2.33
C GLY A 24 26.60 7.08 -2.00
N LYS A 25 26.10 6.26 -2.92
CA LYS A 25 24.83 5.54 -2.75
C LYS A 25 25.01 4.24 -1.97
N TYR A 26 24.01 3.92 -1.16
CA TYR A 26 23.91 2.66 -0.44
C TYR A 26 22.82 1.78 -1.06
N PHE A 27 23.07 0.48 -1.14
CA PHE A 27 22.13 -0.49 -1.69
C PHE A 27 22.01 -1.69 -0.76
N VAL A 28 20.78 -2.18 -0.57
CA VAL A 28 20.51 -3.48 0.03
C VAL A 28 20.10 -4.45 -1.08
N ILE A 29 20.74 -5.62 -1.12
CA ILE A 29 20.50 -6.66 -2.12
C ILE A 29 20.02 -7.91 -1.39
N PHE A 30 18.85 -8.42 -1.72
CA PHE A 30 18.21 -9.51 -0.99
C PHE A 30 17.36 -10.38 -1.90
N HIS A 31 16.93 -11.55 -1.41
CA HIS A 31 15.91 -12.35 -2.10
C HIS A 31 14.56 -12.18 -1.40
N THR A 32 13.49 -12.34 -2.17
CA THR A 32 12.12 -12.35 -1.63
C THR A 32 11.24 -13.30 -2.42
N ARG A 33 10.25 -13.89 -1.75
CA ARG A 33 9.07 -14.49 -2.38
C ARG A 33 8.01 -13.40 -2.62
N PHE A 34 6.86 -13.79 -3.16
CA PHE A 34 5.75 -12.88 -3.47
C PHE A 34 4.41 -13.46 -2.96
N PRO A 35 3.44 -12.61 -2.59
CA PRO A 35 2.09 -13.05 -2.29
C PRO A 35 1.53 -13.92 -3.44
N GLY A 36 0.91 -15.05 -3.09
CA GLY A 36 0.30 -15.95 -4.07
C GLY A 36 1.26 -16.77 -4.95
N SER A 37 2.59 -16.62 -4.81
CA SER A 37 3.56 -17.32 -5.67
C SER A 37 4.19 -18.59 -5.06
N GLY A 38 3.75 -18.99 -3.86
CA GLY A 38 4.38 -20.10 -3.12
C GLY A 38 5.86 -19.83 -2.85
N GLU A 39 6.72 -20.80 -3.14
CA GLU A 39 8.17 -20.75 -2.87
C GLU A 39 9.00 -20.06 -3.97
N PHE A 40 8.37 -19.59 -5.04
CA PHE A 40 9.07 -18.86 -6.10
C PHE A 40 9.69 -17.57 -5.55
N HIS A 41 10.98 -17.34 -5.84
CA HIS A 41 11.72 -16.20 -5.32
C HIS A 41 12.59 -15.54 -6.39
N ASN A 42 12.85 -14.24 -6.22
CA ASN A 42 13.77 -13.48 -7.05
C ASN A 42 14.61 -12.52 -6.20
N VAL A 43 15.73 -12.06 -6.77
CA VAL A 43 16.54 -10.99 -6.19
C VAL A 43 15.84 -9.64 -6.34
N ARG A 44 15.97 -8.79 -5.33
CA ARG A 44 15.59 -7.38 -5.32
C ARG A 44 16.74 -6.53 -4.81
N VAL A 45 16.79 -5.29 -5.29
CA VAL A 45 17.75 -4.28 -4.88
C VAL A 45 16.96 -3.05 -4.50
N HIS A 46 17.19 -2.50 -3.32
CA HIS A 46 16.60 -1.24 -2.88
C HIS A 46 17.74 -0.28 -2.56
N GLU A 47 17.58 0.99 -2.93
CA GLU A 47 18.47 2.06 -2.46
C GLU A 47 18.23 2.29 -0.96
N MET A 48 19.27 2.70 -0.25
CA MET A 48 19.19 3.11 1.15
C MET A 48 19.73 4.53 1.27
N PHE A 49 19.17 5.28 2.20
CA PHE A 49 19.52 6.67 2.46
C PHE A 49 19.86 6.84 3.93
N VAL A 50 20.76 7.76 4.25
CA VAL A 50 21.07 8.10 5.65
C VAL A 50 20.08 9.18 6.10
N ASN A 51 19.29 8.91 7.14
CA ASN A 51 18.40 9.92 7.72
C ASN A 51 19.18 10.87 8.67
N GLU A 52 18.50 11.88 9.21
CA GLU A 52 19.11 12.89 10.08
C GLU A 52 19.77 12.33 11.37
N ASP A 53 19.35 11.14 11.81
CA ASP A 53 19.90 10.47 13.00
C ASP A 53 21.07 9.52 12.64
N GLY A 54 21.47 9.46 11.37
CA GLY A 54 22.57 8.62 10.89
C GLY A 54 22.17 7.16 10.61
N TRP A 55 20.87 6.84 10.57
CA TRP A 55 20.38 5.50 10.25
C TRP A 55 20.13 5.32 8.76
N LEU A 56 20.43 4.13 8.25
CA LEU A 56 20.03 3.74 6.89
C LEU A 56 18.54 3.41 6.85
N VAL A 57 17.79 4.15 6.04
CA VAL A 57 16.37 3.92 5.72
C VAL A 57 16.24 3.41 4.29
N VAL A 58 15.42 2.38 4.08
CA VAL A 58 15.34 1.64 2.81
C VAL A 58 14.25 2.22 1.92
N ALA A 59 14.54 2.45 0.64
CA ALA A 59 13.58 2.86 -0.39
C ALA A 59 12.34 1.94 -0.44
N PRO A 60 11.10 2.46 -0.59
CA PRO A 60 9.91 1.61 -0.69
C PRO A 60 9.84 0.70 -1.91
N HIS A 61 10.29 1.19 -3.07
CA HIS A 61 10.32 0.45 -4.33
C HIS A 61 11.73 -0.04 -4.65
N ARG A 62 11.80 -1.04 -5.54
CA ARG A 62 13.08 -1.52 -6.07
C ARG A 62 13.84 -0.40 -6.78
N TYR A 63 15.16 -0.48 -6.75
CA TYR A 63 16.03 0.49 -7.40
C TYR A 63 15.81 0.51 -8.91
N VAL A 64 15.51 1.70 -9.41
CA VAL A 64 15.56 2.08 -10.82
C VAL A 64 16.35 3.39 -10.86
N PRO A 65 17.40 3.50 -11.69
CA PRO A 65 18.22 4.72 -11.74
C PRO A 65 17.38 5.96 -12.08
N VAL A 66 17.64 7.05 -11.35
CA VAL A 66 17.13 8.40 -11.63
C VAL A 66 18.29 9.23 -12.16
N GLU A 67 18.03 10.05 -13.19
CA GLU A 67 19.00 11.04 -13.67
C GLU A 67 18.97 12.27 -12.77
N GLY A 68 20.14 12.73 -12.32
CA GLY A 68 20.25 13.89 -11.42
C GLY A 68 20.00 13.56 -9.95
N ASP A 69 19.69 14.60 -9.16
CA ASP A 69 19.44 14.48 -7.74
C ASP A 69 18.08 13.78 -7.48
N ASN A 70 18.11 12.69 -6.71
CA ASN A 70 16.90 11.92 -6.41
C ASN A 70 16.16 12.49 -5.18
N ILE A 71 15.59 13.68 -5.34
CA ILE A 71 14.91 14.42 -4.27
C ILE A 71 13.47 14.70 -4.68
N ALA A 72 12.52 14.26 -3.86
CA ALA A 72 11.13 14.71 -3.94
C ALA A 72 10.93 15.83 -2.91
N ASP A 73 10.62 17.04 -3.38
CA ASP A 73 10.56 18.21 -2.51
C ASP A 73 9.22 18.33 -1.76
N GLU A 74 9.09 19.36 -0.91
CA GLU A 74 7.87 19.60 -0.14
C GLU A 74 6.61 19.68 -1.03
N THR A 75 6.71 20.33 -2.19
CA THR A 75 5.58 20.49 -3.09
C THR A 75 5.20 19.17 -3.77
N ASP A 76 6.18 18.32 -4.04
CA ASP A 76 5.95 16.95 -4.52
C ASP A 76 5.26 16.08 -3.46
N LEU A 77 5.46 16.37 -2.17
CA LEU A 77 4.94 15.58 -1.07
C LEU A 77 3.50 15.90 -0.67
N PHE A 78 2.90 17.02 -1.10
CA PHE A 78 1.47 17.24 -0.83
C PHE A 78 0.59 16.22 -1.55
N GLY A 79 -0.36 15.60 -0.84
CA GLY A 79 -1.35 14.69 -1.41
C GLY A 79 -1.45 13.34 -0.71
N THR A 80 -2.16 12.40 -1.32
CA THR A 80 -2.46 11.09 -0.72
C THR A 80 -1.36 10.06 -1.00
N PHE A 81 -0.97 9.32 0.03
CA PHE A 81 0.03 8.26 0.01
C PHE A 81 -0.58 6.94 0.47
N LYS A 82 -0.12 5.85 -0.14
CA LYS A 82 -0.13 4.53 0.50
C LYS A 82 0.95 4.53 1.57
N LEU A 83 0.57 4.27 2.82
CA LEU A 83 1.47 4.15 3.96
C LEU A 83 1.54 2.69 4.42
N ILE A 84 2.72 2.09 4.39
CA ILE A 84 2.99 0.80 5.03
C ILE A 84 3.72 1.06 6.34
N ASN A 85 3.24 0.47 7.43
CA ASN A 85 3.97 0.37 8.69
C ASN A 85 4.43 -1.07 8.88
N HIS A 86 5.74 -1.27 8.95
CA HIS A 86 6.34 -2.60 9.06
C HIS A 86 6.17 -3.23 10.45
N GLY A 87 5.86 -2.43 11.48
CA GLY A 87 5.77 -2.89 12.85
C GLY A 87 7.11 -3.42 13.38
N SER A 88 7.04 -4.19 14.46
CA SER A 88 8.18 -4.89 15.07
C SER A 88 7.95 -6.40 15.20
N ASP A 89 6.76 -6.87 14.80
CA ASP A 89 6.37 -8.27 14.84
C ASP A 89 6.90 -9.04 13.63
N ILE A 90 6.92 -10.37 13.77
CA ILE A 90 7.28 -11.28 12.67
C ILE A 90 6.00 -12.00 12.26
N ASP A 91 5.54 -11.67 11.05
CA ASP A 91 4.27 -12.13 10.55
C ASP A 91 4.44 -13.09 9.36
N ARG A 92 3.44 -13.95 9.15
CA ARG A 92 3.31 -14.78 7.94
C ARG A 92 2.44 -14.12 6.88
N GLU A 93 1.83 -12.99 7.21
CA GLU A 93 1.05 -12.19 6.28
C GLU A 93 1.80 -10.91 5.90
N ALA A 94 1.59 -10.45 4.67
CA ALA A 94 2.16 -9.19 4.21
C ALA A 94 1.46 -8.03 4.91
N LYS A 95 2.22 -7.04 5.38
CA LYS A 95 1.65 -5.78 5.86
C LYS A 95 1.04 -5.03 4.68
N VAL A 96 -0.23 -4.65 4.79
CA VAL A 96 -0.95 -3.91 3.75
C VAL A 96 -0.94 -2.41 4.05
N SER A 97 -0.88 -1.60 3.00
CA SER A 97 -0.88 -0.15 3.12
C SER A 97 -2.23 0.39 3.60
N THR A 98 -2.18 1.38 4.49
CA THR A 98 -3.27 2.33 4.75
C THR A 98 -3.14 3.56 3.85
N TYR A 99 -4.11 4.48 3.92
CA TYR A 99 -4.07 5.76 3.23
C TYR A 99 -3.85 6.91 4.20
N ILE A 100 -2.91 7.79 3.88
CA ILE A 100 -2.74 9.09 4.56
C ILE A 100 -2.68 10.20 3.53
N THR A 101 -3.05 11.42 3.90
CA THR A 101 -2.82 12.62 3.10
C THR A 101 -1.87 13.54 3.84
N LEU A 102 -0.82 13.98 3.15
CA LEU A 102 0.06 15.05 3.60
C LEU A 102 -0.51 16.37 3.10
N GLU A 103 -1.07 17.16 4.00
CA GLU A 103 -1.76 18.41 3.69
C GLU A 103 -0.89 19.63 3.99
N ASP A 104 -1.33 20.79 3.49
CA ASP A 104 -0.81 22.09 3.92
C ASP A 104 -0.96 22.27 5.44
N TYR A 105 -0.22 23.22 6.01
CA TYR A 105 -0.16 23.50 7.45
C TYR A 105 0.30 22.30 8.29
N ASN A 106 1.13 21.43 7.71
CA ASN A 106 1.83 20.33 8.38
C ASN A 106 0.88 19.29 8.99
N ILE A 107 -0.25 19.02 8.33
CA ILE A 107 -1.29 18.07 8.81
C ILE A 107 -1.14 16.74 8.08
N VAL A 108 -1.22 15.65 8.85
CA VAL A 108 -1.47 14.30 8.30
C VAL A 108 -2.91 13.91 8.63
N SER A 109 -3.67 13.54 7.61
CA SER A 109 -5.04 13.03 7.72
C SER A 109 -5.20 11.67 7.04
N GLY A 110 -6.40 11.07 7.11
CA GLY A 110 -6.70 9.74 6.58
C GLY A 110 -6.78 8.68 7.68
N ASP A 111 -6.38 7.46 7.37
CA ASP A 111 -6.41 6.30 8.29
C ASP A 111 -5.48 6.49 9.51
N VAL A 112 -4.55 7.43 9.40
CA VAL A 112 -3.61 7.81 10.45
C VAL A 112 -3.55 9.32 10.47
N THR A 113 -3.67 9.90 11.65
CA THR A 113 -3.61 11.35 11.84
C THR A 113 -2.28 11.75 12.45
N GLY A 114 -1.94 13.03 12.31
CA GLY A 114 -0.74 13.57 12.93
C GLY A 114 -0.24 14.83 12.26
N LYS A 115 1.09 14.98 12.24
CA LYS A 115 1.78 16.11 11.61
C LYS A 115 2.96 15.65 10.78
N TRP A 116 3.29 16.40 9.75
CA TRP A 116 4.48 16.14 8.95
C TRP A 116 5.25 17.43 8.70
N TYR A 117 6.55 17.30 8.48
CA TYR A 117 7.46 18.41 8.22
C TYR A 117 8.45 17.98 7.15
N TYR A 118 8.67 18.87 6.18
CA TYR A 118 9.78 18.78 5.25
C TYR A 118 10.89 19.74 5.71
N GLU A 119 12.13 19.28 5.65
CA GLU A 119 13.32 20.05 5.99
C GLU A 119 14.27 20.06 4.77
N ALA A 120 15.43 20.71 4.88
CA ALA A 120 16.40 20.75 3.79
C ALA A 120 16.84 19.35 3.32
N ASP A 121 17.32 19.29 2.08
CA ASP A 121 18.00 18.12 1.50
C ASP A 121 17.19 16.83 1.61
N ASN A 122 15.87 16.86 1.33
CA ASN A 122 14.92 15.73 1.33
C ASN A 122 14.54 15.14 2.70
N THR A 123 14.94 15.77 3.80
CA THR A 123 14.63 15.25 5.14
C THR A 123 13.14 15.39 5.44
N VAL A 124 12.51 14.31 5.91
CA VAL A 124 11.10 14.30 6.33
C VAL A 124 10.95 13.82 7.78
N ARG A 125 10.00 14.43 8.49
CA ARG A 125 9.59 14.01 9.83
C ARG A 125 8.08 13.82 9.89
N LEU A 126 7.63 12.65 10.34
CA LEU A 126 6.22 12.35 10.55
C LEU A 126 5.96 12.07 12.03
N TYR A 127 5.10 12.87 12.64
CA TYR A 127 4.58 12.70 13.99
C TYR A 127 3.21 12.06 13.85
N LEU A 128 3.13 10.74 13.99
CA LEU A 128 1.89 10.00 13.80
C LEU A 128 1.26 9.70 15.16
N ASP A 129 -0.03 10.02 15.30
CA ASP A 129 -0.75 9.89 16.57
C ASP A 129 -0.73 8.43 17.04
N GLY A 130 -0.31 8.23 18.29
CA GLY A 130 -0.16 6.90 18.88
C GLY A 130 0.96 6.03 18.32
N ARG A 131 1.82 6.56 17.43
CA ARG A 131 2.93 5.81 16.79
C ARG A 131 4.30 6.48 16.91
N GLY A 132 4.34 7.71 17.43
CA GLY A 132 5.59 8.43 17.69
C GLY A 132 6.11 9.18 16.46
N THR A 133 7.40 9.54 16.53
CA THR A 133 8.07 10.34 15.51
C THR A 133 8.93 9.47 14.61
N PHE A 134 8.69 9.54 13.31
CA PHE A 134 9.47 8.89 12.28
C PHE A 134 10.32 9.92 11.56
N LYS A 135 11.60 9.61 11.37
CA LYS A 135 12.58 10.48 10.70
C LYS A 135 13.18 9.75 9.51
N GLY A 136 13.24 10.43 8.38
CA GLY A 136 13.52 9.78 7.13
C GLY A 136 13.88 10.73 6.01
N VAL A 137 13.75 10.22 4.80
CA VAL A 137 14.02 10.97 3.56
C VAL A 137 12.92 10.77 2.55
N SER A 138 12.75 11.75 1.66
CA SER A 138 11.91 11.67 0.46
C SER A 138 12.75 11.46 -0.81
N SER A 139 12.19 10.73 -1.77
CA SER A 139 12.86 10.45 -3.06
C SER A 139 11.84 10.11 -4.15
N TRP A 140 12.24 10.24 -5.41
CA TRP A 140 11.50 9.74 -6.55
C TRP A 140 11.81 8.26 -6.78
N GLN A 141 10.77 7.45 -6.95
CA GLN A 141 10.95 6.02 -7.19
C GLN A 141 9.96 5.49 -8.23
N TYR A 142 10.42 4.52 -9.03
CA TYR A 142 9.61 3.94 -10.09
C TYR A 142 8.56 3.00 -9.50
N ASN A 143 7.29 3.38 -9.62
CA ASN A 143 6.17 2.50 -9.27
C ASN A 143 5.79 1.68 -10.51
N GLU A 144 6.06 0.37 -10.47
CA GLU A 144 5.80 -0.57 -11.56
C GLU A 144 4.29 -0.65 -11.91
N ASN A 145 3.39 -0.49 -10.92
CA ASN A 145 1.95 -0.53 -11.17
C ASN A 145 1.48 0.68 -11.98
N ASN A 146 2.09 1.84 -11.73
CA ASN A 146 1.75 3.10 -12.39
C ASN A 146 2.57 3.35 -13.67
N GLY A 147 3.61 2.56 -13.90
CA GLY A 147 4.53 2.71 -15.03
C GLY A 147 5.34 4.02 -15.01
N GLN A 148 5.46 4.69 -13.86
CA GLN A 148 6.10 6.01 -13.75
C GLN A 148 6.77 6.23 -12.39
N PHE A 149 7.63 7.23 -12.32
CA PHE A 149 8.20 7.71 -11.07
C PHE A 149 7.15 8.45 -10.24
N VAL A 150 7.12 8.17 -8.94
CA VAL A 150 6.24 8.84 -7.97
C VAL A 150 7.05 9.34 -6.77
N PRO A 151 6.59 10.40 -6.08
CA PRO A 151 7.16 10.79 -4.81
C PRO A 151 6.97 9.70 -3.77
N THR A 152 8.01 9.47 -2.98
CA THR A 152 8.01 8.50 -1.87
C THR A 152 8.69 9.08 -0.66
N PHE A 153 8.44 8.46 0.50
CA PHE A 153 9.27 8.66 1.68
C PHE A 153 9.53 7.33 2.39
N THR A 154 10.62 7.27 3.12
CA THR A 154 10.97 6.16 4.02
C THR A 154 11.53 6.71 5.31
N ALA A 155 11.06 6.22 6.45
CA ALA A 155 11.40 6.77 7.75
C ALA A 155 11.38 5.69 8.84
N VAL A 156 12.17 5.90 9.89
CA VAL A 156 12.20 5.04 11.08
C VAL A 156 11.96 5.86 12.34
N ASN A 157 11.35 5.26 13.36
CA ASN A 157 11.21 5.86 14.68
C ASN A 157 12.31 5.36 15.65
N GLU A 158 12.35 5.92 16.87
CA GLU A 158 13.32 5.54 17.91
C GLU A 158 13.21 4.08 18.38
N GLU A 159 12.06 3.44 18.15
CA GLU A 159 11.80 2.03 18.46
C GLU A 159 12.27 1.08 17.34
N GLY A 160 12.80 1.62 16.24
CA GLY A 160 13.27 0.86 15.08
C GLY A 160 12.15 0.40 14.14
N VAL A 161 10.93 0.91 14.30
CA VAL A 161 9.81 0.64 13.39
C VAL A 161 10.00 1.47 12.12
N ALA A 162 9.89 0.83 10.96
CA ALA A 162 9.98 1.48 9.66
C ALA A 162 8.60 1.77 9.06
N ILE A 163 8.46 2.93 8.42
CA ILE A 163 7.30 3.28 7.60
C ILE A 163 7.73 3.67 6.20
N TRP A 164 6.91 3.30 5.21
CA TRP A 164 7.09 3.62 3.80
C TRP A 164 5.86 4.34 3.27
N GLY A 165 6.08 5.44 2.55
CA GLY A 165 5.05 6.17 1.83
C GLY A 165 5.29 6.12 0.32
N SER A 166 4.26 5.80 -0.46
CA SER A 166 4.27 5.93 -1.91
C SER A 166 3.07 6.74 -2.36
N LYS A 167 3.30 7.88 -3.03
CA LYS A 167 2.24 8.79 -3.46
C LYS A 167 1.33 8.11 -4.48
N LEU A 168 0.03 8.34 -4.36
CA LEU A 168 -0.95 7.96 -5.37
C LEU A 168 -0.92 8.97 -6.52
N LEU A 169 -1.22 8.50 -7.73
CA LEU A 169 -1.51 9.41 -8.83
C LEU A 169 -2.80 10.16 -8.54
N GLU A 170 -2.76 11.49 -8.71
CA GLU A 170 -3.96 12.31 -8.71
C GLU A 170 -4.75 12.04 -9.99
N ASN A 171 -5.72 11.13 -9.89
CA ASN A 171 -6.87 11.14 -10.77
C ASN A 171 -7.96 11.99 -10.10
N ASP A 172 -8.83 12.63 -10.89
CA ASP A 172 -10.08 13.14 -10.33
C ASP A 172 -10.82 12.00 -9.60
N ASP A 173 -11.54 12.35 -8.53
CA ASP A 173 -12.11 11.34 -7.62
C ASP A 173 -13.12 10.43 -8.35
N ALA A 174 -13.82 10.94 -9.35
CA ALA A 174 -14.74 10.15 -10.18
C ALA A 174 -14.00 9.06 -10.99
N THR A 175 -12.86 9.39 -11.58
CA THR A 175 -12.02 8.46 -12.35
C THR A 175 -11.35 7.46 -11.43
N ALA A 176 -10.84 7.91 -10.27
CA ALA A 176 -10.25 7.03 -9.26
C ALA A 176 -11.28 6.00 -8.76
N LEU A 177 -12.50 6.44 -8.46
CA LEU A 177 -13.58 5.58 -8.01
C LEU A 177 -14.03 4.60 -9.09
N THR A 178 -14.21 5.08 -10.32
CA THR A 178 -14.59 4.23 -11.47
C THR A 178 -13.57 3.12 -11.70
N ASN A 179 -12.28 3.46 -11.70
CA ASN A 179 -11.21 2.48 -11.87
C ASN A 179 -11.14 1.49 -10.70
N ALA A 180 -11.37 1.96 -9.47
CA ALA A 180 -11.40 1.09 -8.29
C ALA A 180 -12.53 0.07 -8.36
N LEU A 181 -13.75 0.53 -8.68
CA LEU A 181 -14.91 -0.33 -8.82
C LEU A 181 -14.72 -1.31 -10.00
N ALA A 182 -14.13 -0.86 -11.11
CA ALA A 182 -13.85 -1.70 -12.26
C ALA A 182 -12.77 -2.78 -12.00
N ALA A 183 -11.87 -2.56 -11.03
CA ALA A 183 -10.87 -3.53 -10.63
C ALA A 183 -11.43 -4.66 -9.74
N ILE A 184 -12.63 -4.48 -9.18
CA ILE A 184 -13.30 -5.52 -8.39
C ILE A 184 -13.82 -6.59 -9.36
N SER A 185 -13.26 -7.78 -9.25
CA SER A 185 -13.63 -8.92 -10.08
C SER A 185 -14.02 -10.11 -9.22
N PHE A 186 -15.11 -10.75 -9.59
CA PHE A 186 -15.60 -11.98 -8.97
C PHE A 186 -15.64 -13.09 -10.02
N PRO A 187 -15.56 -14.37 -9.60
CA PRO A 187 -15.86 -15.46 -10.53
C PRO A 187 -17.30 -15.36 -11.02
N GLU A 188 -17.54 -15.66 -12.30
CA GLU A 188 -18.89 -15.66 -12.91
C GLU A 188 -19.83 -16.66 -12.22
N GLU A 189 -19.27 -17.74 -11.66
CA GLU A 189 -19.97 -18.76 -10.91
C GLU A 189 -19.22 -19.03 -9.61
N THR A 190 -19.97 -19.22 -8.52
CA THR A 190 -19.37 -19.61 -7.24
C THR A 190 -20.22 -20.64 -6.50
N THR A 191 -19.53 -21.48 -5.73
CA THR A 191 -20.15 -22.41 -4.77
C THR A 191 -19.60 -22.21 -3.36
N VAL A 192 -18.78 -21.19 -3.17
CA VAL A 192 -18.09 -20.84 -1.92
C VAL A 192 -18.31 -19.37 -1.63
N ASP A 193 -18.13 -18.98 -0.37
CA ASP A 193 -18.23 -17.60 0.06
C ASP A 193 -17.31 -16.69 -0.75
N VAL A 194 -17.80 -15.48 -1.00
CA VAL A 194 -17.08 -14.46 -1.75
C VAL A 194 -16.62 -13.34 -0.82
N THR A 195 -15.36 -12.93 -0.96
CA THR A 195 -14.83 -11.76 -0.23
C THR A 195 -15.24 -10.49 -0.96
N LEU A 196 -15.94 -9.60 -0.27
CA LEU A 196 -16.45 -8.35 -0.82
C LEU A 196 -15.66 -7.18 -0.22
N PRO A 197 -14.80 -6.49 -0.99
CA PRO A 197 -13.98 -5.41 -0.44
C PRO A 197 -14.86 -4.28 0.10
N ALA A 198 -14.59 -3.80 1.31
CA ALA A 198 -15.31 -2.70 1.94
C ALA A 198 -14.58 -1.36 1.78
N ILE A 199 -13.38 -1.36 1.21
CA ILE A 199 -12.58 -0.16 0.94
C ILE A 199 -12.06 -0.21 -0.50
N GLY A 200 -12.26 0.88 -1.22
CA GLY A 200 -11.84 1.10 -2.60
C GLY A 200 -10.52 1.89 -2.72
N ALA A 201 -10.25 2.42 -3.92
CA ALA A 201 -9.09 3.29 -4.11
C ALA A 201 -9.20 4.55 -3.25
N LYS A 202 -8.04 5.07 -2.83
CA LYS A 202 -7.92 6.25 -1.97
C LYS A 202 -8.70 6.14 -0.63
N GLY A 203 -9.05 4.94 -0.18
CA GLY A 203 -9.78 4.75 1.08
C GLY A 203 -11.29 4.96 0.99
N ALA A 204 -11.89 5.02 -0.21
CA ALA A 204 -13.34 5.17 -0.35
C ALA A 204 -14.10 3.99 0.26
N ASP A 205 -15.12 4.25 1.08
CA ASP A 205 -15.97 3.19 1.62
C ASP A 205 -16.77 2.50 0.51
N ILE A 206 -16.83 1.18 0.54
CA ILE A 206 -17.66 0.38 -0.37
C ILE A 206 -18.67 -0.40 0.45
N THR A 207 -19.93 -0.29 0.06
CA THR A 207 -21.02 -1.09 0.61
C THR A 207 -21.61 -1.99 -0.46
N TRP A 208 -22.18 -3.13 -0.04
CA TRP A 208 -22.67 -4.16 -0.94
C TRP A 208 -24.12 -4.51 -0.67
N THR A 209 -24.89 -4.72 -1.73
CA THR A 209 -26.25 -5.27 -1.68
C THR A 209 -26.39 -6.45 -2.63
N SER A 210 -27.14 -7.47 -2.20
CA SER A 210 -27.46 -8.65 -3.02
C SER A 210 -28.90 -8.58 -3.53
N SER A 211 -29.11 -8.91 -4.81
CA SER A 211 -30.46 -9.05 -5.37
C SER A 211 -31.22 -10.27 -4.83
N HIS A 212 -30.50 -11.27 -4.31
CA HIS A 212 -31.06 -12.44 -3.65
C HIS A 212 -30.27 -12.81 -2.38
N PRO A 213 -30.56 -12.15 -1.24
CA PRO A 213 -29.89 -12.40 0.03
C PRO A 213 -30.00 -13.85 0.54
N ASP A 214 -31.03 -14.59 0.13
CA ASP A 214 -31.21 -16.00 0.49
C ASP A 214 -30.13 -16.93 -0.13
N TYR A 215 -29.48 -16.49 -1.21
CA TYR A 215 -28.42 -17.25 -1.89
C TYR A 215 -27.03 -16.63 -1.67
N ILE A 216 -26.94 -15.30 -1.61
CA ILE A 216 -25.69 -14.60 -1.21
C ILE A 216 -26.04 -13.50 -0.23
N GLU A 217 -25.76 -13.74 1.06
CA GLU A 217 -25.99 -12.79 2.15
C GLU A 217 -24.70 -12.01 2.45
N VAL A 218 -24.78 -10.67 2.50
CA VAL A 218 -23.63 -9.82 2.86
C VAL A 218 -23.53 -9.70 4.38
N LYS A 219 -22.41 -10.13 4.96
CA LYS A 219 -22.15 -10.17 6.42
C LYS A 219 -20.77 -9.62 6.78
N GLY A 220 -20.61 -9.22 8.03
CA GLY A 220 -19.33 -8.83 8.63
C GLY A 220 -19.27 -7.35 9.02
N GLU A 221 -18.36 -7.03 9.94
CA GLU A 221 -17.98 -5.67 10.32
C GLU A 221 -16.55 -5.46 9.81
N PRO A 222 -16.37 -4.70 8.71
CA PRO A 222 -15.05 -4.53 8.10
C PRO A 222 -14.10 -3.74 9.00
N GLU A 223 -12.85 -4.22 9.15
CA GLU A 223 -11.80 -3.53 9.89
C GLU A 223 -10.56 -3.25 9.02
N LEU A 224 -10.00 -2.04 9.14
CA LEU A 224 -8.81 -1.61 8.40
C LEU A 224 -7.56 -2.42 8.80
N PRO A 225 -6.56 -2.55 7.90
CA PRO A 225 -6.44 -1.96 6.55
C PRO A 225 -7.05 -2.79 5.41
N ASN A 226 -7.57 -4.00 5.68
CA ASN A 226 -8.13 -4.93 4.68
C ASN A 226 -9.62 -5.18 4.88
N ALA A 227 -10.33 -4.10 5.18
CA ALA A 227 -11.76 -4.13 5.47
C ALA A 227 -12.53 -4.81 4.33
N SER A 228 -13.24 -5.90 4.66
CA SER A 228 -14.09 -6.65 3.73
C SER A 228 -15.32 -7.22 4.42
N TYR A 229 -16.39 -7.38 3.66
CA TYR A 229 -17.54 -8.20 3.99
C TYR A 229 -17.36 -9.62 3.43
N THR A 230 -18.13 -10.56 3.96
CA THR A 230 -18.30 -11.90 3.41
C THR A 230 -19.67 -12.00 2.75
N GLY A 231 -19.71 -12.29 1.45
CA GLY A 231 -20.91 -12.76 0.77
C GLY A 231 -21.05 -14.26 1.02
N VAL A 232 -21.86 -14.63 2.01
CA VAL A 232 -22.07 -16.02 2.42
C VAL A 232 -22.95 -16.72 1.40
N VAL A 233 -22.43 -17.76 0.75
CA VAL A 233 -23.10 -18.44 -0.35
C VAL A 233 -23.91 -19.63 0.15
N THR A 234 -25.21 -19.59 -0.08
CA THR A 234 -26.13 -20.73 0.10
C THR A 234 -26.48 -21.31 -1.27
N ARG A 235 -26.10 -22.57 -1.50
CA ARG A 235 -26.34 -23.23 -2.79
C ARG A 235 -27.83 -23.59 -2.94
N PRO A 236 -28.40 -23.48 -4.17
CA PRO A 236 -29.73 -24.01 -4.45
C PRO A 236 -29.85 -25.50 -4.12
N ASN A 237 -31.07 -25.94 -3.86
CA ASN A 237 -31.34 -27.36 -3.61
C ASN A 237 -30.92 -28.22 -4.82
N VAL A 238 -30.57 -29.47 -4.53
CA VAL A 238 -30.22 -30.44 -5.58
C VAL A 238 -31.37 -30.55 -6.59
N GLY A 239 -31.08 -30.29 -7.86
CA GLY A 239 -32.05 -30.34 -8.95
C GLY A 239 -32.74 -29.01 -9.29
N SER A 240 -32.48 -27.93 -8.55
CA SER A 240 -33.07 -26.60 -8.80
C SER A 240 -32.38 -25.79 -9.90
N GLY A 241 -31.23 -26.26 -10.42
CA GLY A 241 -30.41 -25.50 -11.37
C GLY A 241 -29.69 -24.32 -10.71
N ASP A 242 -28.91 -23.59 -11.50
CA ASP A 242 -28.16 -22.44 -11.03
C ASP A 242 -29.07 -21.23 -10.80
N THR A 243 -28.71 -20.37 -9.85
CA THR A 243 -29.44 -19.14 -9.54
C THR A 243 -28.55 -17.94 -9.80
N GLU A 244 -29.04 -17.01 -10.61
CA GLU A 244 -28.35 -15.76 -10.89
C GLU A 244 -28.54 -14.77 -9.72
N VAL A 245 -27.43 -14.25 -9.22
CA VAL A 245 -27.41 -13.23 -8.16
C VAL A 245 -26.61 -12.04 -8.64
N THR A 246 -27.15 -10.83 -8.43
CA THR A 246 -26.46 -9.58 -8.71
C THR A 246 -26.00 -8.97 -7.41
N LEU A 247 -24.70 -8.76 -7.27
CA LEU A 247 -24.11 -7.96 -6.21
C LEU A 247 -23.88 -6.54 -6.72
N THR A 248 -24.31 -5.54 -5.96
CA THR A 248 -24.16 -4.13 -6.30
C THR A 248 -23.25 -3.47 -5.28
N ALA A 249 -22.13 -2.92 -5.75
CA ALA A 249 -21.24 -2.07 -4.96
C ALA A 249 -21.70 -0.61 -5.02
N THR A 250 -21.65 0.09 -3.89
CA THR A 250 -21.86 1.54 -3.79
C THR A 250 -20.72 2.17 -3.01
N ALA A 251 -20.15 3.25 -3.55
CA ALA A 251 -19.04 4.01 -2.98
C ALA A 251 -19.31 5.52 -3.05
#